data_AF-A0A0D1ZWY7-F1
#
_entry.id   AF-A0A0D1ZWY7-F1
#
_cell.length_a   1.000
_cell.length_b   1.000
_cell.length_c   1.000
_cell.angle_alpha   90.00
_cell.angle_beta   90.00
_cell.angle_gamma   90.00
#
_symmetry.space_group_name_H-M   'P 1'
#
loop_
_entity.id
_entity.type
_entity.pdbx_description
1 polymer ?
#
loop_
_entity_poly.entity_id
_entity_poly.type
_entity_poly.pdbx_seq_one_letter_code
_entity_poly.pdbx_strand_id
1 'polypeptide(L)'
;MMPCWDERRGTVVMLAAAEARALVKAQTPLLPYRPTRLKLDKVMFPLSSDHLMVLLQFNVVRGLLANYHLLLMFRPETATNGECSTAAEHVMPDPIDASPNCELPETLRPTRLQTTVVHGKWIDIIPHPVLRDNLIRARGTFDADDLWNDTIGGLFQGFPDSHFEQHGVVVWSPPWAVSGWEISTGFWRKWGWTLRGCPDIIHATNIRRRQRGQRPLGFIADA
;
A
#
# COMPACT_ATOMS: atom_id res chain seq x y z
N MET A 1 -19.97 -10.51 -21.61
CA MET A 1 -19.37 -9.28 -22.16
C MET A 1 -18.80 -8.49 -20.99
N MET A 2 -17.58 -7.97 -21.09
CA MET A 2 -16.90 -7.17 -20.06
C MET A 2 -16.78 -5.71 -20.55
N PRO A 3 -17.09 -4.72 -19.70
CA PRO A 3 -16.85 -3.33 -20.02
C PRO A 3 -15.35 -3.03 -19.97
N CYS A 4 -14.80 -2.46 -21.05
CA CYS A 4 -13.38 -2.09 -21.16
C CYS A 4 -13.25 -0.66 -21.68
N TRP A 5 -12.23 0.08 -21.23
CA TRP A 5 -11.96 1.43 -21.73
C TRP A 5 -11.16 1.40 -23.04
N ASP A 6 -11.68 1.99 -24.11
CA ASP A 6 -10.93 2.23 -25.35
C ASP A 6 -10.27 3.61 -25.27
N GLU A 7 -8.96 3.65 -25.07
CA GLU A 7 -8.18 4.88 -24.91
C GLU A 7 -8.09 5.72 -26.20
N ARG A 8 -8.24 5.11 -27.38
CA ARG A 8 -8.26 5.83 -28.66
C ARG A 8 -9.60 6.53 -28.88
N ARG A 9 -10.68 5.92 -28.41
CA ARG A 9 -12.05 6.43 -28.57
C ARG A 9 -12.53 7.25 -27.38
N GLY A 10 -11.91 7.09 -26.22
CA GLY A 10 -12.35 7.72 -24.97
C GLY A 10 -13.72 7.21 -24.50
N THR A 11 -14.06 5.95 -24.78
CA THR A 11 -15.38 5.39 -24.47
C THR A 11 -15.28 3.98 -23.88
N VAL A 12 -16.31 3.58 -23.13
CA VAL A 12 -16.45 2.20 -22.66
C VAL A 12 -17.02 1.34 -23.80
N VAL A 13 -16.30 0.27 -24.13
CA VAL A 13 -16.70 -0.74 -25.11
C VAL A 13 -16.99 -2.07 -24.40
N MET A 14 -17.93 -2.84 -24.94
CA MET A 14 -18.26 -4.16 -24.40
C MET A 14 -17.55 -5.23 -25.22
N LEU A 15 -16.60 -5.93 -24.60
CA LEU A 15 -15.83 -7.01 -25.24
C LEU A 15 -16.31 -8.38 -24.78
N ALA A 16 -16.12 -9.42 -25.59
CA ALA A 16 -16.30 -10.78 -25.10
C ALA A 16 -15.24 -11.06 -24.02
N ALA A 17 -15.60 -11.81 -22.97
CA ALA A 17 -14.67 -12.06 -21.86
C ALA A 17 -13.37 -12.76 -22.32
N ALA A 18 -13.44 -13.59 -23.36
CA ALA A 18 -12.26 -14.22 -23.96
C ALA A 18 -11.32 -13.20 -24.65
N GLU A 19 -11.88 -12.19 -25.30
CA GLU A 19 -11.13 -11.12 -25.99
C GLU A 19 -10.49 -10.16 -24.99
N ALA A 20 -11.24 -9.75 -23.95
CA ALA A 20 -10.73 -8.93 -22.86
C ALA A 20 -9.55 -9.61 -22.15
N ARG A 21 -9.67 -10.92 -21.86
CA ARG A 21 -8.59 -11.73 -21.27
C ARG A 21 -7.36 -11.85 -22.16
N ALA A 22 -7.53 -11.90 -23.48
CA ALA A 22 -6.42 -11.95 -24.42
C ALA A 22 -5.62 -10.65 -24.43
N LEU A 23 -6.28 -9.50 -24.26
CA LEU A 23 -5.63 -8.18 -24.16
C LEU A 23 -4.83 -8.01 -22.86
N VAL A 24 -5.34 -8.59 -21.77
CA VAL A 24 -4.74 -8.51 -20.42
C VAL A 24 -3.53 -9.45 -20.24
N LYS A 25 -3.46 -10.54 -21.01
CA LYS A 25 -2.38 -11.54 -20.90
C LYS A 25 -0.98 -11.04 -21.29
N ALA A 26 -0.88 -9.86 -21.90
CA ALA A 26 0.41 -9.22 -22.12
C ALA A 26 0.90 -8.63 -20.80
N GLN A 27 2.07 -9.09 -20.31
CA GLN A 27 2.80 -8.56 -19.15
C GLN A 27 3.32 -7.11 -19.37
N THR A 28 2.57 -6.29 -20.11
CA THR A 28 2.88 -4.90 -20.36
C THR A 28 2.34 -4.06 -19.21
N PRO A 29 3.17 -3.22 -18.57
CA PRO A 29 2.71 -2.33 -17.52
C PRO A 29 1.62 -1.40 -18.08
N LEU A 30 0.55 -1.21 -17.30
CA LEU A 30 -0.61 -0.37 -17.67
C LEU A 30 -0.20 1.08 -17.99
N LEU A 31 0.90 1.52 -17.39
CA LEU A 31 1.58 2.75 -17.74
C LEU A 31 3.01 2.41 -18.14
N PRO A 32 3.37 2.42 -19.44
CA PRO A 32 4.77 2.35 -19.82
C PRO A 32 5.48 3.58 -19.24
N TYR A 33 6.62 3.39 -18.56
CA TYR A 33 7.43 4.50 -18.11
C TYR A 33 7.84 5.34 -19.32
N ARG A 34 7.19 6.50 -19.48
CA ARG A 34 7.57 7.50 -20.48
C ARG A 34 8.12 8.71 -19.71
N PRO A 35 9.33 9.19 -20.05
CA PRO A 35 9.94 10.34 -19.38
C PRO A 35 9.22 11.67 -19.67
N THR A 36 8.12 11.67 -20.42
CA THR A 36 7.35 12.85 -20.77
C THR A 36 6.21 13.07 -19.78
N ARG A 37 6.09 14.30 -19.24
CA ARG A 37 4.95 14.73 -18.41
C ARG A 37 3.63 14.34 -19.08
N LEU A 38 2.84 13.51 -18.42
CA LEU A 38 1.45 13.26 -18.80
C LEU A 38 0.72 14.60 -18.82
N LYS A 39 0.12 14.97 -19.96
CA LYS A 39 -0.75 16.14 -20.00
C LYS A 39 -2.07 15.75 -19.34
N LEU A 40 -2.38 16.37 -18.20
CA LEU A 40 -3.57 16.10 -17.38
C LEU A 40 -4.87 16.62 -18.01
N ASP A 41 -4.77 17.37 -19.11
CA ASP A 41 -5.88 17.95 -19.88
C ASP A 41 -6.75 16.92 -20.60
N LYS A 42 -6.30 15.66 -20.68
CA LYS A 42 -7.02 14.54 -21.33
C LYS A 42 -7.73 13.61 -20.35
N VAL A 43 -7.73 13.89 -19.05
CA VAL A 43 -8.39 13.04 -18.06
C VAL A 43 -9.90 13.36 -18.06
N MET A 44 -10.71 12.47 -18.62
CA MET A 44 -12.18 12.60 -18.58
C MET A 44 -12.75 11.98 -17.30
N PHE A 45 -13.68 12.69 -16.66
CA PHE A 45 -14.39 12.23 -15.47
C PHE A 45 -15.85 11.84 -15.80
N PRO A 46 -16.43 10.83 -15.12
CA PRO A 46 -15.79 9.98 -14.11
C PRO A 46 -14.76 9.03 -14.72
N LEU A 47 -13.66 8.80 -13.99
CA LEU A 47 -12.61 7.86 -14.39
C LEU A 47 -13.22 6.47 -14.56
N SER A 48 -12.81 5.73 -15.60
CA SER A 48 -13.18 4.33 -15.71
C SER A 48 -12.67 3.54 -14.51
N SER A 49 -13.30 2.40 -14.19
CA SER A 49 -12.87 1.53 -13.10
C SER A 49 -11.38 1.15 -13.23
N ASP A 50 -10.91 0.94 -14.46
CA ASP A 50 -9.52 0.60 -14.77
C ASP A 50 -8.54 1.72 -14.35
N HIS A 51 -8.87 2.98 -14.63
CA HIS A 51 -8.05 4.12 -14.21
C HIS A 51 -8.12 4.38 -12.71
N LEU A 52 -9.29 4.18 -12.10
CA LEU A 52 -9.46 4.36 -10.67
C LEU A 52 -8.60 3.37 -9.89
N MET A 53 -8.52 2.11 -10.31
CA MET A 53 -7.67 1.11 -9.66
C MET A 53 -6.19 1.51 -9.68
N VAL A 54 -5.68 1.93 -10.84
CA VAL A 54 -4.28 2.39 -10.96
C VAL A 54 -4.01 3.60 -10.06
N LEU A 55 -4.95 4.55 -9.98
CA LEU A 55 -4.79 5.71 -9.11
C LEU A 55 -4.78 5.35 -7.62
N LEU A 56 -5.61 4.39 -7.19
CA LEU A 56 -5.62 3.93 -5.81
C LEU A 56 -4.30 3.24 -5.46
N GLN A 57 -3.79 2.36 -6.33
CA GLN A 57 -2.46 1.74 -6.18
C GLN A 57 -1.35 2.79 -6.16
N PHE A 58 -1.41 3.79 -7.05
CA PHE A 58 -0.46 4.90 -7.08
C PHE A 58 -0.51 5.73 -5.80
N ASN A 59 -1.69 5.94 -5.21
CA ASN A 59 -1.82 6.63 -3.93
C ASN A 59 -1.16 5.85 -2.78
N VAL A 60 -1.20 4.52 -2.81
CA VAL A 60 -0.47 3.68 -1.85
C VAL A 60 1.03 3.92 -1.98
N VAL A 61 1.58 3.81 -3.19
CA VAL A 61 3.01 4.05 -3.46
C VAL A 61 3.44 5.45 -3.02
N ARG A 62 2.65 6.48 -3.38
CA ARG A 62 2.92 7.86 -2.94
C ARG A 62 2.86 8.03 -1.43
N GLY A 63 1.91 7.37 -0.77
CA GLY A 63 1.79 7.41 0.69
C GLY A 63 3.00 6.78 1.38
N LEU A 64 3.42 5.61 0.90
CA LEU A 64 4.61 4.91 1.39
C LEU A 64 5.88 5.76 1.18
N LEU A 65 6.08 6.33 -0.01
CA LEU A 65 7.21 7.21 -0.28
C LEU A 65 7.21 8.47 0.60
N ALA A 66 6.03 9.03 0.91
CA ALA A 66 5.91 10.16 1.82
C ALA A 66 6.36 9.79 3.25
N ASN A 67 5.91 8.64 3.76
CA ASN A 67 6.35 8.15 5.08
C ASN A 67 7.86 7.86 5.09
N TYR A 68 8.38 7.23 4.03
CA TYR A 68 9.82 7.01 3.85
C TYR A 68 10.61 8.33 3.86
N HIS A 69 10.12 9.37 3.20
CA HIS A 69 10.76 10.68 3.21
C HIS A 69 10.78 11.31 4.61
N LEU A 70 9.71 11.18 5.40
CA LEU A 70 9.70 11.65 6.79
C LEU A 70 10.76 10.93 7.64
N LEU A 71 10.92 9.63 7.45
CA LEU A 71 11.95 8.83 8.13
C LEU A 71 13.37 9.29 7.74
N LEU A 72 13.60 9.57 6.45
CA LEU A 72 14.87 10.12 5.97
C LEU A 72 15.16 11.52 6.50
N MET A 73 14.16 12.39 6.57
CA MET A 73 14.31 13.75 7.11
C MET A 73 14.69 13.73 8.60
N PHE A 74 14.15 12.78 9.33
CA PHE A 74 14.54 12.54 10.72
C PHE A 74 15.94 11.97 10.85
N ARG A 75 16.42 11.22 9.83
CA ARG A 75 17.71 10.50 9.84
C ARG A 75 18.43 10.56 8.49
N PRO A 76 19.16 11.65 8.22
CA PRO A 76 19.94 11.79 6.99
C PRO A 76 21.09 10.77 6.89
N GLU A 77 21.61 10.29 8.04
CA GLU A 77 22.82 9.45 8.10
C GLU A 77 22.57 8.02 7.58
N THR A 78 21.36 7.49 7.75
CA THR A 78 20.94 6.18 7.20
C THR A 78 20.63 6.24 5.70
N ALA A 79 20.60 7.43 5.09
CA ALA A 79 20.33 7.62 3.67
C ALA A 79 21.49 7.17 2.76
N THR A 80 22.68 6.95 3.32
CA THR A 80 23.89 6.56 2.59
C THR A 80 23.75 5.24 1.83
N ASN A 81 22.80 4.38 2.22
CA ASN A 81 22.64 3.06 1.61
C ASN A 81 21.44 2.91 0.67
N GLY A 82 20.62 3.95 0.42
CA GLY A 82 19.66 4.09 -0.70
C GLY A 82 18.64 2.97 -1.01
N GLU A 83 18.75 1.80 -0.41
CA GLU A 83 18.06 0.59 -0.83
C GLU A 83 16.78 0.43 -0.02
N CYS A 84 15.66 0.77 -0.67
CA CYS A 84 14.32 0.38 -0.24
C CYS A 84 14.00 -1.04 -0.76
N SER A 85 14.90 -1.99 -0.49
CA SER A 85 14.70 -3.40 -0.81
C SER A 85 14.10 -4.12 0.39
N THR A 86 13.23 -5.10 0.16
CA THR A 86 12.72 -5.99 1.21
C THR A 86 13.85 -6.77 1.90
N ALA A 87 14.97 -6.96 1.20
CA ALA A 87 16.19 -7.61 1.71
C ALA A 87 17.11 -6.69 2.54
N ALA A 88 16.86 -5.37 2.57
CA ALA A 88 17.71 -4.44 3.31
C ALA A 88 17.35 -4.46 4.79
N GLU A 89 18.15 -5.16 5.61
CA GLU A 89 17.95 -5.27 7.05
C GLU A 89 18.76 -4.23 7.85
N HIS A 90 18.28 -3.88 9.04
CA HIS A 90 18.94 -2.98 10.00
C HIS A 90 18.30 -3.05 11.40
N VAL A 91 18.90 -2.38 12.37
CA VAL A 91 18.28 -2.00 13.65
C VAL A 91 18.04 -0.49 13.61
N MET A 92 16.88 -0.02 14.06
CA MET A 92 16.63 1.42 14.14
C MET A 92 17.48 2.03 15.25
N PRO A 93 18.20 3.14 15.00
CA PRO A 93 18.93 3.83 16.06
C PRO A 93 17.97 4.44 17.10
N ASP A 94 18.46 4.64 18.32
CA ASP A 94 17.66 5.15 19.44
C ASP A 94 17.14 6.58 19.13
N PRO A 95 15.89 6.92 19.49
CA PRO A 95 15.35 8.28 19.39
C PRO A 95 16.25 9.37 19.98
N ILE A 96 17.11 9.08 20.95
CA ILE A 96 18.06 10.04 21.54
C ILE A 96 19.02 10.61 20.49
N ASP A 97 19.36 9.83 19.45
CA ASP A 97 20.28 10.25 18.40
C ASP A 97 19.62 11.18 17.35
N ALA A 98 18.33 11.51 17.51
CA ALA A 98 17.53 12.19 16.48
C ALA A 98 17.83 13.68 16.32
N SER A 99 17.63 14.20 15.11
CA SER A 99 17.67 15.63 14.86
C SER A 99 16.62 16.34 15.72
N PRO A 100 17.00 17.33 16.57
CA PRO A 100 16.08 18.00 17.50
C PRO A 100 14.98 18.83 16.81
N ASN A 101 15.07 19.03 15.49
CA ASN A 101 14.17 19.90 14.73
C ASN A 101 13.19 19.15 13.80
N CYS A 102 13.13 17.82 13.85
CA CYS A 102 12.24 17.02 13.01
C CYS A 102 11.31 16.16 13.87
N GLU A 103 10.06 16.61 14.06
CA GLU A 103 9.06 15.82 14.78
C GLU A 103 8.44 14.77 13.86
N LEU A 104 8.71 13.49 14.13
CA LEU A 104 7.97 12.41 13.50
C LEU A 104 6.53 12.39 13.98
N PRO A 105 5.57 12.12 13.07
CA PRO A 105 4.24 11.67 13.47
C PRO A 105 4.35 10.48 14.43
N GLU A 106 3.50 10.48 15.46
CA GLU A 106 3.51 9.46 16.52
C GLU A 106 3.47 8.03 15.97
N THR A 107 2.69 7.82 14.91
CA THR A 107 2.52 6.56 14.19
C THR A 107 3.79 6.01 13.54
N LEU A 108 4.75 6.88 13.20
CA LEU A 108 6.03 6.52 12.58
C LEU A 108 7.19 6.50 13.58
N ARG A 109 6.99 6.90 14.84
CA ARG A 109 8.06 6.88 15.84
C ARG A 109 8.61 5.45 16.00
N PRO A 110 9.94 5.27 16.18
CA PRO A 110 10.51 3.95 16.36
C PRO A 110 9.96 3.26 17.61
N THR A 111 9.65 1.97 17.50
CA THR A 111 9.27 1.14 18.65
C THR A 111 10.52 0.58 19.33
N ARG A 112 10.38 0.13 20.58
CA ARG A 112 11.47 -0.58 21.28
C ARG A 112 11.94 -1.82 20.52
N LEU A 113 11.04 -2.51 19.82
CA LEU A 113 11.40 -3.70 19.06
C LEU A 113 12.28 -3.31 17.85
N GLN A 114 11.92 -2.24 17.16
CA GLN A 114 12.71 -1.74 16.04
C GLN A 114 14.11 -1.29 16.46
N THR A 115 14.28 -0.76 17.67
CA THR A 115 15.58 -0.33 18.18
C THR A 115 16.44 -1.44 18.76
N THR A 116 15.91 -2.66 18.88
CA THR A 116 16.61 -3.79 19.51
C THR A 116 16.73 -5.02 18.63
N VAL A 117 15.94 -5.10 17.56
CA VAL A 117 15.85 -6.29 16.69
C VAL A 117 16.16 -5.91 15.25
N VAL A 118 17.05 -6.68 14.61
CA VAL A 118 17.32 -6.54 13.17
C VAL A 118 16.04 -6.84 12.38
N HIS A 119 15.65 -5.98 11.45
CA HIS A 119 14.44 -6.14 10.64
C HIS A 119 14.59 -5.44 9.28
N GLY A 120 13.67 -5.70 8.34
CA GLY A 120 13.68 -5.07 7.02
C GLY A 120 13.25 -3.60 7.09
N LYS A 121 14.02 -2.71 6.44
CA LYS A 121 13.78 -1.24 6.41
C LYS A 121 12.39 -0.85 5.92
N TRP A 122 11.78 -1.66 5.05
CA TRP A 122 10.44 -1.41 4.53
C TRP A 122 9.37 -1.41 5.62
N ILE A 123 9.60 -2.10 6.75
CA ILE A 123 8.67 -2.16 7.88
C ILE A 123 8.49 -0.78 8.50
N ASP A 124 9.55 0.04 8.58
CA ASP A 124 9.50 1.37 9.20
C ASP A 124 8.50 2.31 8.51
N ILE A 125 8.24 2.10 7.22
CA ILE A 125 7.37 2.94 6.39
C ILE A 125 5.89 2.82 6.82
N ILE A 126 5.55 1.73 7.53
CA ILE A 126 4.18 1.43 7.94
C ILE A 126 3.77 2.35 9.11
N PRO A 127 2.70 3.15 8.96
CA PRO A 127 2.30 4.16 9.94
C PRO A 127 1.47 3.55 11.09
N HIS A 128 1.94 2.45 11.67
CA HIS A 128 1.29 1.83 12.82
C HIS A 128 2.30 1.01 13.66
N PRO A 129 2.53 1.35 14.93
CA PRO A 129 3.58 0.72 15.75
C PRO A 129 3.33 -0.77 16.02
N VAL A 130 2.10 -1.16 16.39
CA VAL A 130 1.80 -2.57 16.71
C VAL A 130 1.91 -3.48 15.49
N LEU A 131 1.38 -3.06 14.33
CA LEU A 131 1.55 -3.75 13.06
C LEU A 131 3.03 -3.97 12.70
N ARG A 132 3.88 -2.94 12.86
CA ARG A 132 5.33 -3.07 12.64
C ARG A 132 5.94 -4.11 13.56
N ASP A 133 5.62 -4.07 14.85
CA ASP A 133 6.10 -5.04 15.82
C ASP A 133 5.65 -6.48 15.50
N ASN A 134 4.41 -6.66 15.03
CA ASN A 134 3.90 -7.96 14.63
C ASN A 134 4.69 -8.54 13.44
N LEU A 135 5.02 -7.71 12.45
CA LEU A 135 5.83 -8.11 11.31
C LEU A 135 7.26 -8.50 11.71
N ILE A 136 7.87 -7.73 12.62
CA ILE A 136 9.22 -8.02 13.11
C ILE A 136 9.25 -9.32 13.91
N ARG A 137 8.23 -9.58 14.76
CA ARG A 137 8.10 -10.84 15.50
C ARG A 137 7.88 -12.05 14.60
N ALA A 138 7.18 -11.86 13.48
CA ALA A 138 6.91 -12.90 12.49
C ALA A 138 8.01 -13.03 11.42
N ARG A 139 9.18 -12.40 11.59
CA ARG A 139 10.25 -12.45 10.60
C ARG A 139 10.63 -13.90 10.27
N GLY A 140 10.74 -14.20 8.99
CA GLY A 140 11.06 -15.54 8.50
C GLY A 140 9.88 -16.51 8.44
N THR A 141 8.67 -16.11 8.86
CA THR A 141 7.47 -16.95 8.79
C THR A 141 6.51 -16.56 7.66
N PHE A 142 6.84 -15.53 6.88
CA PHE A 142 6.04 -15.05 5.76
C PHE A 142 6.93 -14.54 4.62
N ASP A 143 6.36 -14.50 3.42
CA ASP A 143 7.00 -13.91 2.25
C ASP A 143 6.75 -12.38 2.25
N ALA A 144 7.83 -11.61 2.45
CA ALA A 144 7.77 -10.15 2.51
C ALA A 144 7.46 -9.52 1.14
N ASP A 145 7.91 -10.13 0.05
CA ASP A 145 7.63 -9.65 -1.30
C ASP A 145 6.16 -9.87 -1.65
N ASP A 146 5.59 -11.00 -1.27
CA ASP A 146 4.16 -11.30 -1.43
C ASP A 146 3.28 -10.33 -0.63
N LEU A 147 3.62 -10.04 0.62
CA LEU A 147 2.94 -9.02 1.42
C LEU A 147 3.03 -7.63 0.78
N TRP A 148 4.21 -7.25 0.27
CA TRP A 148 4.41 -5.96 -0.37
C TRP A 148 3.62 -5.83 -1.68
N ASN A 149 3.61 -6.89 -2.48
CA ASN A 149 2.80 -6.99 -3.70
C ASN A 149 1.31 -6.83 -3.40
N ASP A 150 0.79 -7.51 -2.37
CA ASP A 150 -0.60 -7.37 -1.94
C ASP A 150 -0.90 -6.02 -1.29
N THR A 151 0.09 -5.35 -0.68
CA THR A 151 -0.07 -4.00 -0.11
C THR A 151 -0.27 -2.96 -1.22
N ILE A 152 0.58 -3.01 -2.25
CA ILE A 152 0.50 -2.12 -3.42
C ILE A 152 -0.62 -2.55 -4.39
N GLY A 153 -1.26 -3.70 -4.13
CA GLY A 153 -2.41 -4.20 -4.90
C GLY A 153 -2.04 -4.72 -6.28
N GLY A 154 -0.82 -5.23 -6.47
CA GLY A 154 -0.39 -5.83 -7.74
C GLY A 154 -0.14 -4.83 -8.87
N LEU A 155 0.17 -3.56 -8.57
CA LEU A 155 0.46 -2.50 -9.56
C LEU A 155 1.45 -2.92 -10.67
N PHE A 156 2.38 -3.82 -10.35
CA PHE A 156 3.40 -4.31 -11.28
C PHE A 156 3.06 -5.66 -11.95
N GLN A 157 1.96 -6.32 -11.56
CA GLN A 157 1.58 -7.65 -12.03
C GLN A 157 0.44 -7.65 -13.08
N GLY A 158 -0.10 -6.48 -13.44
CA GLY A 158 -1.24 -6.35 -14.35
C GLY A 158 -2.57 -6.69 -13.67
N PHE A 159 -3.69 -6.61 -14.41
CA PHE A 159 -5.04 -6.89 -13.89
C PHE A 159 -5.49 -8.33 -14.18
N PRO A 160 -5.28 -9.34 -13.32
CA PRO A 160 -6.12 -10.51 -13.41
C PRO A 160 -7.56 -10.11 -13.02
N ASP A 161 -8.55 -10.70 -13.68
CA ASP A 161 -9.97 -10.29 -13.82
C ASP A 161 -10.81 -10.05 -12.53
N SER A 162 -10.23 -9.92 -11.33
CA SER A 162 -11.01 -9.81 -10.08
C SER A 162 -10.29 -9.18 -8.86
N HIS A 163 -9.13 -8.54 -9.02
CA HIS A 163 -8.18 -8.44 -7.90
C HIS A 163 -8.35 -7.26 -6.92
N PHE A 164 -8.99 -6.13 -7.24
CA PHE A 164 -8.99 -5.00 -6.30
C PHE A 164 -9.94 -5.16 -5.10
N GLU A 165 -11.05 -5.90 -5.25
CA GLU A 165 -11.91 -6.22 -4.10
C GLU A 165 -11.31 -7.31 -3.19
N GLN A 166 -10.27 -8.01 -3.69
CA GLN A 166 -9.65 -9.15 -3.04
C GLN A 166 -8.19 -8.89 -2.59
N HIS A 167 -7.53 -7.85 -3.08
CA HIS A 167 -6.13 -7.56 -2.78
C HIS A 167 -5.94 -6.04 -2.70
N GLY A 168 -5.01 -5.57 -1.87
CA GLY A 168 -4.71 -4.14 -1.80
C GLY A 168 -5.03 -3.48 -0.47
N VAL A 169 -4.34 -2.37 -0.28
CA VAL A 169 -4.62 -1.34 0.71
C VAL A 169 -4.96 -0.05 -0.06
N VAL A 170 -5.71 0.86 0.53
CA VAL A 170 -6.05 2.16 -0.05
C VAL A 170 -5.60 3.25 0.90
N VAL A 171 -4.94 4.27 0.35
CA VAL A 171 -4.51 5.46 1.09
C VAL A 171 -5.35 6.66 0.66
N TRP A 172 -6.19 7.12 1.59
CA TRP A 172 -7.11 8.25 1.45
C TRP A 172 -6.51 9.59 1.91
N SER A 173 -5.36 9.58 2.60
CA SER A 173 -4.61 10.70 3.20
C SER A 173 -5.02 11.10 4.64
N PRO A 174 -4.09 11.73 5.41
CA PRO A 174 -2.63 11.75 5.20
C PRO A 174 -1.98 10.37 5.47
N PRO A 175 -0.85 10.04 4.83
CA PRO A 175 -0.28 8.68 4.83
C PRO A 175 0.35 8.26 6.15
N TRP A 176 0.67 9.19 7.04
CA TRP A 176 1.11 8.87 8.41
C TRP A 176 -0.07 8.68 9.38
N ALA A 177 -1.31 8.98 9.00
CA ALA A 177 -2.46 8.78 9.88
C ALA A 177 -3.16 7.45 9.59
N VAL A 178 -3.34 6.59 10.59
CA VAL A 178 -4.03 5.29 10.46
C VAL A 178 -5.42 5.43 9.84
N SER A 179 -6.16 6.48 10.20
CA SER A 179 -7.49 6.78 9.65
C SER A 179 -7.51 7.03 8.13
N GLY A 180 -6.34 7.33 7.56
CA GLY A 180 -6.13 7.50 6.13
C GLY A 180 -6.00 6.18 5.37
N TRP A 181 -5.94 5.03 6.05
CA TRP A 181 -5.72 3.72 5.42
C TRP A 181 -6.98 2.86 5.47
N GLU A 182 -7.21 2.12 4.40
CA GLU A 182 -8.31 1.17 4.29
C GLU A 182 -7.79 -0.15 3.69
N ILE A 183 -8.08 -1.28 4.33
CA ILE A 183 -7.67 -2.61 3.83
C ILE A 183 -8.79 -3.28 3.04
N SER A 184 -8.43 -3.96 1.94
CA SER A 184 -9.36 -4.79 1.18
C SER A 184 -9.75 -6.06 1.95
N THR A 185 -10.84 -6.71 1.52
CA THR A 185 -11.34 -7.92 2.18
C THR A 185 -10.34 -9.08 2.07
N GLY A 186 -9.69 -9.27 0.92
CA GLY A 186 -8.74 -10.38 0.81
C GLY A 186 -7.34 -10.07 1.35
N PHE A 187 -6.91 -8.79 1.40
CA PHE A 187 -5.77 -8.41 2.25
C PHE A 187 -6.04 -8.81 3.70
N TRP A 188 -7.22 -8.48 4.23
CA TRP A 188 -7.62 -8.89 5.58
C TRP A 188 -7.65 -10.41 5.78
N ARG A 189 -8.13 -11.19 4.80
CA ARG A 189 -8.15 -12.66 4.90
C ARG A 189 -6.74 -13.27 4.93
N LYS A 190 -5.82 -12.76 4.12
CA LYS A 190 -4.47 -13.32 3.96
C LYS A 190 -3.49 -12.80 5.01
N TRP A 191 -3.51 -11.49 5.24
CA TRP A 191 -2.55 -10.78 6.09
C TRP A 191 -3.15 -10.28 7.41
N GLY A 192 -4.40 -10.63 7.71
CA GLY A 192 -5.09 -10.19 8.92
C GLY A 192 -4.31 -10.48 10.20
N TRP A 193 -3.56 -11.60 10.27
CA TRP A 193 -2.73 -11.91 11.43
C TRP A 193 -1.73 -10.79 11.79
N THR A 194 -1.30 -9.96 10.82
CA THR A 194 -0.43 -8.80 11.05
C THR A 194 -1.13 -7.68 11.85
N LEU A 195 -2.46 -7.64 11.81
CA LEU A 195 -3.32 -6.60 12.38
C LEU A 195 -3.84 -6.93 13.78
N ARG A 196 -3.33 -8.01 14.42
CA ARG A 196 -3.65 -8.33 15.82
C ARG A 196 -3.24 -7.17 16.74
N GLY A 197 -4.12 -6.76 17.65
CA GLY A 197 -3.91 -5.57 18.48
C GLY A 197 -4.01 -4.23 17.74
N CYS A 198 -4.51 -4.19 16.50
CA CYS A 198 -4.71 -2.96 15.71
C CYS A 198 -6.22 -2.69 15.41
N PRO A 199 -7.09 -2.52 16.42
CA PRO A 199 -8.53 -2.35 16.21
C PRO A 199 -8.88 -1.05 15.47
N ASP A 200 -8.04 -0.04 15.58
CA ASP A 200 -8.13 1.26 14.90
C ASP A 200 -8.01 1.14 13.38
N ILE A 201 -7.15 0.28 12.84
CA ILE A 201 -7.07 0.00 11.39
C ILE A 201 -8.40 -0.59 10.89
N ILE A 202 -8.96 -1.55 11.62
CA ILE A 202 -10.24 -2.19 11.28
C ILE A 202 -11.39 -1.19 11.41
N HIS A 203 -11.34 -0.32 12.41
CA HIS A 203 -12.32 0.73 12.60
C HIS A 203 -12.31 1.74 11.46
N ALA A 204 -11.14 2.28 11.10
CA ALA A 204 -10.94 3.19 9.98
C ALA A 204 -11.45 2.59 8.66
N THR A 205 -11.09 1.32 8.42
CA THR A 205 -11.57 0.57 7.27
C THR A 205 -13.09 0.45 7.26
N ASN A 206 -13.70 0.10 8.38
CA ASN A 206 -15.14 -0.09 8.49
C ASN A 206 -15.95 1.20 8.34
N ILE A 207 -15.41 2.36 8.73
CA ILE A 207 -16.06 3.67 8.46
C ILE A 207 -16.23 3.85 6.95
N ARG A 208 -15.15 3.67 6.17
CA ARG A 208 -15.16 3.82 4.71
C ARG A 208 -16.08 2.80 4.03
N ARG A 209 -16.04 1.55 4.48
CA ARG A 209 -16.91 0.48 3.96
C ARG A 209 -18.39 0.78 4.20
N ARG A 210 -18.76 1.28 5.38
CA ARG A 210 -20.15 1.68 5.70
C ARG A 210 -20.65 2.81 4.81
N GLN A 211 -19.81 3.80 4.51
CA GLN A 211 -20.16 4.90 3.60
C GLN A 211 -20.56 4.40 2.21
N ARG A 212 -20.04 3.24 1.78
CA ARG A 212 -20.36 2.58 0.50
C ARG A 212 -21.37 1.43 0.64
N GLY A 213 -22.00 1.25 1.80
CA GLY A 213 -22.93 0.14 2.06
C GLY A 213 -22.28 -1.25 2.08
N GLN A 214 -20.96 -1.34 2.22
CA GLN A 214 -20.24 -2.62 2.27
C GLN A 214 -20.27 -3.22 3.67
N ARG A 215 -20.26 -4.57 3.75
CA ARG A 215 -20.21 -5.29 5.03
C ARG A 215 -18.92 -4.97 5.80
N PRO A 216 -18.97 -4.78 7.13
CA PRO A 216 -17.77 -4.55 7.92
C PRO A 216 -16.88 -5.80 7.96
N LEU A 217 -15.57 -5.58 8.08
CA LEU A 217 -14.60 -6.61 8.43
C LEU A 217 -14.69 -6.92 9.93
N GLY A 218 -14.44 -8.18 10.28
CA GLY A 218 -14.38 -8.62 11.67
C GLY A 218 -13.10 -8.15 12.36
N PHE A 219 -13.19 -7.96 13.67
CA PHE A 219 -12.00 -7.79 14.50
C PHE A 219 -11.27 -9.13 14.62
N ILE A 220 -9.95 -9.06 14.71
CA ILE A 220 -9.10 -10.23 14.87
C ILE A 220 -8.89 -10.41 16.37
N ALA A 221 -9.30 -11.56 16.88
CA ALA A 221 -9.18 -11.85 18.30
C ALA A 221 -7.70 -11.92 18.71
N ASP A 222 -7.40 -11.43 19.92
CA ASP A 222 -6.13 -11.69 20.58
C ASP A 222 -6.13 -13.17 20.99
N ALA A 223 -5.12 -13.91 20.55
CA ALA A 223 -4.93 -15.33 20.88
C ALA A 223 -4.01 -15.48 22.09
#